data_AF-A0AAW4LBV4-F1
#
_entry.id   AF-A0AAW4LBV4-F1
#
_cell.length_a   1.000
_cell.length_b   1.000
_cell.length_c   1.000
_cell.angle_alpha   90.00
_cell.angle_beta   90.00
_cell.angle_gamma   90.00
#
_symmetry.space_group_name_H-M   'P 1'
#
loop_
_entity.id
_entity.type
_entity.pdbx_description
1 polymer ?
#
loop_
_entity_poly.entity_id
_entity_poly.type
_entity_poly.pdbx_seq_one_letter_code
_entity_poly.pdbx_strand_id
1 'polypeptide(L)'
;MKYFITLLVALLMTVSSITAFARSAYQTDSEASSNAAKAAFEEILDLWRADRYDDLYDRTQHGGKTAKEDFARKLGNATFKPACCWQKMQDVSVHVENDDIAVVRAKVGLEGDGEIQYKTRTYRMVREGDVWRISQSDLFSLAGAKAKKKVYKKHR
;
A
#
# COMPACT_ATOMS: atom_id res chain seq x y z
N MET A 1 -1.73 45.61 -36.89
CA MET A 1 -2.58 45.34 -35.71
C MET A 1 -3.45 44.09 -35.84
N LYS A 2 -4.23 43.88 -36.92
CA LYS A 2 -5.06 42.66 -37.12
C LYS A 2 -4.29 41.32 -37.11
N TYR A 3 -3.08 41.28 -37.69
CA TYR A 3 -2.23 40.08 -37.69
C TYR A 3 -1.60 39.76 -36.33
N PHE A 4 -1.41 40.77 -35.49
CA PHE A 4 -0.83 40.59 -34.15
C PHE A 4 -1.85 39.96 -33.19
N ILE A 5 -3.12 40.34 -33.32
CA ILE A 5 -4.22 39.79 -32.51
C ILE A 5 -4.51 38.32 -32.89
N THR A 6 -4.44 37.98 -34.18
CA THR A 6 -4.66 36.60 -34.66
C THR A 6 -3.55 35.64 -34.24
N LEU A 7 -2.28 36.08 -34.26
CA LEU A 7 -1.17 35.30 -33.73
C LEU A 7 -1.28 35.06 -32.21
N LEU A 8 -1.74 36.05 -31.45
CA LEU A 8 -1.87 35.96 -29.99
C LEU A 8 -3.00 35.02 -29.56
N VAL A 9 -4.11 35.00 -30.29
CA VAL A 9 -5.22 34.04 -30.07
C VAL A 9 -4.82 32.61 -30.45
N ALA A 10 -4.09 32.42 -31.54
CA ALA A 10 -3.58 31.10 -31.93
C ALA A 10 -2.58 30.56 -30.89
N LEU A 11 -1.70 31.41 -30.37
CA LEU A 11 -0.75 31.04 -29.32
C LEU A 11 -1.47 30.62 -28.03
N LEU A 12 -2.48 31.39 -27.58
CA LEU A 12 -3.27 31.07 -26.39
C LEU A 12 -4.02 29.73 -26.52
N MET A 13 -4.58 29.42 -27.69
CA MET A 13 -5.24 28.13 -27.91
C MET A 13 -4.28 26.94 -27.87
N THR A 14 -3.05 27.08 -28.40
CA THR A 14 -2.05 26.00 -28.35
C THR A 14 -1.55 25.72 -26.93
N VAL A 15 -1.41 26.75 -26.09
CA VAL A 15 -0.98 26.59 -24.69
C VAL A 15 -2.05 25.89 -23.85
N SER A 16 -3.34 26.12 -24.12
CA SER A 16 -4.44 25.43 -23.43
C SER A 16 -4.54 23.94 -23.75
N SER A 17 -4.18 23.53 -24.98
CA SER A 17 -4.22 22.11 -25.36
C SER A 17 -3.14 21.30 -24.64
N ILE A 18 -1.92 21.84 -24.48
CA ILE A 18 -0.79 21.11 -23.89
C ILE A 18 -1.04 20.77 -22.42
N THR A 19 -1.67 21.67 -21.65
CA THR A 19 -1.96 21.44 -20.23
C THR A 19 -3.04 20.39 -20.00
N ALA A 20 -4.01 20.27 -20.92
CA ALA A 20 -5.05 19.24 -20.85
C ALA A 20 -4.49 17.83 -21.04
N PHE A 21 -3.56 17.63 -21.99
CA PHE A 21 -2.94 16.33 -22.23
C PHE A 21 -2.04 15.88 -21.07
N ALA A 22 -1.21 16.79 -20.52
CA ALA A 22 -0.35 16.46 -19.38
C ALA A 22 -1.15 16.04 -18.14
N ARG A 23 -2.28 16.71 -17.88
CA ARG A 23 -3.18 16.35 -16.77
C ARG A 23 -3.85 15.00 -16.97
N SER A 24 -4.28 14.67 -18.19
CA SER A 24 -4.89 13.38 -18.52
C SER A 24 -3.91 12.22 -18.39
N ALA A 25 -2.67 12.38 -18.87
CA ALA A 25 -1.62 11.36 -18.74
C ALA A 25 -1.28 11.09 -17.27
N TYR A 26 -0.99 12.15 -16.50
CA TYR A 26 -0.71 12.04 -15.07
C TYR A 26 -1.86 11.41 -14.28
N GLN A 27 -3.11 11.76 -14.60
CA GLN A 27 -4.27 11.17 -13.93
C GLN A 27 -4.41 9.68 -14.24
N THR A 28 -4.16 9.27 -15.49
CA THR A 28 -4.19 7.85 -15.91
C THR A 28 -3.10 7.04 -15.19
N ASP A 29 -1.88 7.58 -15.12
CA ASP A 29 -0.76 6.92 -14.44
C ASP A 29 -0.98 6.82 -12.93
N SER A 30 -1.59 7.84 -12.32
CA SER A 30 -1.96 7.85 -10.90
C SER A 30 -3.06 6.82 -10.60
N GLU A 31 -4.09 6.73 -11.44
CA GLU A 31 -5.16 5.73 -11.28
C GLU A 31 -4.63 4.29 -11.49
N ALA A 32 -3.77 4.07 -12.48
CA ALA A 32 -3.11 2.80 -12.70
C ALA A 32 -2.24 2.40 -11.50
N SER A 33 -1.43 3.33 -10.98
CA SER A 33 -0.58 3.12 -9.81
C SER A 33 -1.38 2.84 -8.54
N SER A 34 -2.50 3.56 -8.35
CA SER A 34 -3.45 3.35 -7.26
C SER A 34 -4.05 1.94 -7.30
N ASN A 35 -4.53 1.52 -8.47
CA ASN A 35 -5.10 0.18 -8.67
C ASN A 35 -4.04 -0.92 -8.48
N ALA A 36 -2.82 -0.71 -8.96
CA ALA A 36 -1.71 -1.65 -8.77
C ALA A 36 -1.32 -1.79 -7.29
N ALA A 37 -1.21 -0.68 -6.56
CA ALA A 37 -0.91 -0.71 -5.13
C ALA A 37 -2.01 -1.40 -4.32
N LYS A 38 -3.28 -1.15 -4.67
CA LYS A 38 -4.44 -1.86 -4.08
C LYS A 38 -4.36 -3.36 -4.32
N ALA A 39 -4.17 -3.78 -5.57
CA ALA A 39 -4.10 -5.20 -5.95
C ALA A 39 -2.92 -5.91 -5.25
N ALA A 40 -1.76 -5.26 -5.17
CA ALA A 40 -0.61 -5.81 -4.47
C ALA A 40 -0.85 -5.96 -2.96
N PHE A 41 -1.52 -4.98 -2.32
CA PHE A 41 -1.89 -5.10 -0.92
C PHE A 41 -2.90 -6.23 -0.68
N GLU A 42 -3.85 -6.42 -1.59
CA GLU A 42 -4.78 -7.54 -1.54
C GLU A 42 -4.06 -8.89 -1.64
N GLU A 43 -3.13 -9.02 -2.59
CA GLU A 43 -2.33 -10.22 -2.78
C GLU A 43 -1.45 -10.54 -1.57
N ILE A 44 -0.88 -9.51 -0.93
CA ILE A 44 -0.14 -9.67 0.34
C ILE A 44 -1.02 -10.32 1.42
N LEU A 45 -2.28 -9.91 1.53
CA LEU A 45 -3.22 -10.52 2.49
C LEU A 45 -3.58 -11.96 2.09
N ASP A 46 -3.68 -12.25 0.78
CA ASP A 46 -3.93 -13.62 0.29
C ASP A 46 -2.76 -14.56 0.56
N LEU A 47 -1.53 -14.13 0.27
CA LEU A 47 -0.32 -14.91 0.55
C LEU A 47 -0.19 -15.21 2.05
N TRP A 48 -0.49 -14.22 2.89
CA TRP A 48 -0.51 -14.41 4.34
C TRP A 48 -1.59 -15.41 4.76
N ARG A 49 -2.83 -15.28 4.28
CA ARG A 49 -3.90 -16.22 4.62
C ARG A 49 -3.61 -17.65 4.14
N ALA A 50 -2.97 -17.78 2.96
CA ALA A 50 -2.61 -19.06 2.37
C ALA A 50 -1.36 -19.71 2.98
N ASP A 51 -0.80 -19.15 4.07
CA ASP A 51 0.43 -19.62 4.71
C ASP A 51 1.65 -19.66 3.77
N ARG A 52 1.61 -18.88 2.68
CA ARG A 52 2.70 -18.75 1.69
C ARG A 52 3.72 -17.71 2.15
N TYR A 53 4.33 -17.96 3.29
CA TYR A 53 5.21 -17.00 3.96
C TYR A 53 6.48 -16.67 3.18
N ASP A 54 6.98 -17.62 2.39
CA ASP A 54 8.16 -17.41 1.58
C ASP A 54 7.90 -16.41 0.45
N ASP A 55 6.77 -16.54 -0.24
CA ASP A 55 6.35 -15.59 -1.28
C ASP A 55 5.93 -14.25 -0.68
N LEU A 56 5.29 -14.29 0.50
CA LEU A 56 4.94 -13.07 1.23
C LEU A 56 6.18 -12.29 1.66
N TYR A 57 7.27 -12.97 2.07
CA TYR A 57 8.54 -12.33 2.39
C TYR A 57 9.05 -11.51 1.20
N ASP A 58 8.94 -12.09 0.01
CA ASP A 58 9.34 -11.47 -1.25
C ASP A 58 8.40 -10.32 -1.67
N ARG A 59 7.29 -10.08 -0.94
CA ARG A 59 6.43 -8.88 -1.03
C ARG A 59 6.67 -7.86 0.08
N THR A 60 7.68 -8.06 0.90
CA THR A 60 8.11 -7.07 1.88
C THR A 60 9.25 -6.19 1.35
N GLN A 61 9.38 -4.98 1.89
CA GLN A 61 10.47 -4.06 1.56
C GLN A 61 11.83 -4.70 1.86
N HIS A 62 12.81 -4.49 0.97
CA HIS A 62 14.18 -4.96 1.21
C HIS A 62 14.80 -4.24 2.42
N GLY A 63 15.72 -4.92 3.12
CA GLY A 63 16.36 -4.37 4.32
C GLY A 63 15.55 -4.55 5.61
N GLY A 64 14.50 -5.38 5.58
CA GLY A 64 13.82 -5.83 6.79
C GLY A 64 14.79 -6.48 7.78
N LYS A 65 14.62 -6.19 9.07
CA LYS A 65 15.50 -6.71 10.15
C LYS A 65 15.37 -8.20 10.41
N THR A 66 14.38 -8.86 9.79
CA THR A 66 14.05 -10.26 10.05
C THR A 66 14.44 -11.10 8.84
N ALA A 67 15.20 -12.18 9.08
CA ALA A 67 15.51 -13.17 8.07
C ALA A 67 14.23 -13.90 7.60
N LYS A 68 14.26 -14.49 6.40
CA LYS A 68 13.11 -15.19 5.79
C LYS A 68 12.51 -16.27 6.70
N GLU A 69 13.35 -17.12 7.29
CA GLU A 69 12.93 -18.17 8.22
C GLU A 69 12.25 -17.58 9.48
N ASP A 70 12.86 -16.56 10.08
CA ASP A 70 12.30 -15.89 11.26
C ASP A 70 10.97 -15.18 10.95
N PHE A 71 10.81 -14.66 9.73
CA PHE A 71 9.59 -14.03 9.27
C PHE A 71 8.46 -15.05 9.18
N ALA A 72 8.71 -16.18 8.50
CA ALA A 72 7.75 -17.27 8.39
C ALA A 72 7.37 -17.82 9.77
N ARG A 73 8.36 -18.04 10.65
CA ARG A 73 8.11 -18.51 12.03
C ARG A 73 7.26 -17.53 12.84
N LYS A 74 7.50 -16.22 12.71
CA LYS A 74 6.73 -15.20 13.45
C LYS A 74 5.28 -15.09 12.98
N LEU A 75 5.05 -15.10 11.67
CA LEU A 75 3.70 -15.01 11.13
C LEU A 75 2.93 -16.33 11.26
N GLY A 76 3.59 -17.48 11.09
CA GLY A 76 2.97 -18.79 11.29
C GLY A 76 2.50 -19.04 12.73
N ASN A 77 3.16 -18.43 13.72
CA ASN A 77 2.78 -18.48 15.13
C ASN A 77 1.95 -17.27 15.58
N ALA A 78 1.50 -16.42 14.66
CA ALA A 78 0.73 -15.24 15.01
C ALA A 78 -0.69 -15.60 15.46
N THR A 79 -1.24 -14.78 16.36
CA THR A 79 -2.62 -14.96 16.87
C THR A 79 -3.67 -14.74 15.78
N PHE A 80 -3.39 -13.83 14.85
CA PHE A 80 -4.34 -13.40 13.83
C PHE A 80 -3.85 -13.73 12.43
N LYS A 81 -4.78 -14.13 11.55
CA LYS A 81 -4.59 -14.21 10.10
C LYS A 81 -5.64 -13.35 9.39
N PRO A 82 -5.44 -12.92 8.13
CA PRO A 82 -6.46 -12.22 7.38
C PRO A 82 -7.71 -13.10 7.25
N ALA A 83 -8.89 -12.51 7.43
CA ALA A 83 -10.17 -13.19 7.21
C ALA A 83 -10.33 -13.61 5.74
N CYS A 84 -11.27 -14.51 5.43
CA CYS A 84 -11.49 -14.93 4.05
C CYS A 84 -12.23 -13.86 3.25
N CYS A 85 -12.00 -13.91 1.94
CA CYS A 85 -12.95 -13.39 0.96
C CYS A 85 -13.22 -11.89 1.15
N TRP A 86 -14.48 -11.45 1.04
CA TRP A 86 -14.85 -10.04 1.20
C TRP A 86 -14.55 -9.47 2.59
N GLN A 87 -14.43 -10.32 3.63
CA GLN A 87 -14.14 -9.88 4.99
C GLN A 87 -12.66 -9.47 5.17
N LYS A 88 -11.76 -9.98 4.33
CA LYS A 88 -10.32 -9.71 4.34
C LYS A 88 -10.02 -8.21 4.28
N MET A 89 -10.69 -7.49 3.39
CA MET A 89 -10.36 -6.10 3.04
C MET A 89 -11.61 -5.34 2.60
N GLN A 90 -11.91 -4.25 3.29
CA GLN A 90 -13.07 -3.38 3.07
C GLN A 90 -12.66 -1.90 3.16
N ASP A 91 -13.55 -1.00 2.73
CA ASP A 91 -13.41 0.46 2.85
C ASP A 91 -12.04 0.97 2.36
N VAL A 92 -11.64 0.50 1.19
CA VAL A 92 -10.30 0.71 0.65
C VAL A 92 -10.22 2.05 -0.05
N SER A 93 -9.26 2.88 0.36
CA SER A 93 -8.82 4.04 -0.40
C SER A 93 -7.30 4.02 -0.57
N VAL A 94 -6.85 4.46 -1.74
CA VAL A 94 -5.42 4.55 -2.05
C VAL A 94 -5.09 5.97 -2.45
N HIS A 95 -4.05 6.52 -1.84
CA HIS A 95 -3.49 7.81 -2.16
C HIS A 95 -2.07 7.62 -2.70
N VAL A 96 -1.85 7.98 -3.97
CA VAL A 96 -0.52 7.93 -4.58
C VAL A 96 0.21 9.22 -4.20
N GLU A 97 1.29 9.10 -3.43
CA GLU A 97 2.13 10.25 -3.05
C GLU A 97 3.08 10.61 -4.18
N ASN A 98 3.63 9.60 -4.86
CA ASN A 98 4.46 9.70 -6.06
C ASN A 98 4.53 8.32 -6.75
N ASP A 99 5.30 8.22 -7.83
CA ASP A 99 5.39 7.01 -8.67
C ASP A 99 5.80 5.75 -7.90
N ASP A 100 6.59 5.92 -6.83
CA ASP A 100 7.13 4.81 -6.04
C ASP A 100 6.46 4.63 -4.68
N ILE A 101 5.55 5.52 -4.29
CA ILE A 101 4.97 5.53 -2.94
C ILE A 101 3.46 5.70 -3.03
N ALA A 102 2.74 4.73 -2.48
CA ALA A 102 1.30 4.77 -2.34
C ALA A 102 0.90 4.46 -0.89
N VAL A 103 -0.17 5.09 -0.44
CA VAL A 103 -0.70 4.95 0.90
C VAL A 103 -2.07 4.30 0.81
N VAL A 104 -2.16 3.04 1.24
CA VAL A 104 -3.39 2.25 1.25
C VAL A 104 -4.06 2.37 2.61
N ARG A 105 -5.23 2.97 2.68
CA ARG A 105 -6.10 2.92 3.86
C ARG A 105 -7.12 1.81 3.64
N ALA A 106 -7.19 0.87 4.57
CA ALA A 106 -8.13 -0.24 4.47
C ALA A 106 -8.61 -0.70 5.84
N LYS A 107 -9.85 -1.16 5.88
CA LYS A 107 -10.42 -1.94 6.98
C LYS A 107 -10.11 -3.41 6.74
N VAL A 108 -9.18 -3.97 7.50
CA VAL A 108 -8.71 -5.35 7.35
C VAL A 108 -9.42 -6.23 8.37
N GLY A 109 -10.10 -7.27 7.91
CA GLY A 109 -10.66 -8.31 8.77
C GLY A 109 -9.59 -9.32 9.15
N LEU A 110 -9.49 -9.62 10.44
CA LEU A 110 -8.52 -10.51 11.03
C LEU A 110 -9.25 -11.57 11.84
N GLU A 111 -9.00 -12.83 11.51
CA GLU A 111 -9.54 -13.99 12.17
C GLU A 111 -8.53 -14.50 13.20
N GLY A 112 -8.96 -14.62 14.45
CA GLY A 112 -8.18 -15.16 15.56
C GLY A 112 -9.04 -15.29 16.81
N ASP A 113 -8.75 -16.28 17.66
CA ASP A 113 -9.49 -16.55 18.91
C ASP A 113 -11.01 -16.78 18.74
N GLY A 114 -11.45 -17.24 17.57
CA GLY A 114 -12.84 -17.61 17.29
C GLY A 114 -13.75 -16.48 16.81
N GLU A 115 -13.26 -15.25 16.68
CA GLU A 115 -14.01 -14.10 16.15
C GLU A 115 -13.21 -13.35 15.08
N ILE A 116 -13.92 -12.67 14.16
CA ILE A 116 -13.31 -11.77 13.18
C ILE A 116 -13.28 -10.35 13.74
N GLN A 117 -12.07 -9.82 13.94
CA GLN A 117 -11.83 -8.43 14.34
C GLN A 117 -11.48 -7.57 13.13
N TYR A 118 -12.03 -6.36 13.05
CA TYR A 118 -11.70 -5.42 11.99
C TYR A 118 -10.74 -4.34 12.49
N LYS A 119 -9.65 -4.12 11.76
CA LYS A 119 -8.69 -3.04 12.02
C LYS A 119 -8.61 -2.10 10.82
N THR A 120 -9.04 -0.86 11.00
CA THR A 120 -8.85 0.19 10.01
C THR A 120 -7.50 0.86 10.23
N ARG A 121 -6.61 0.74 9.24
CA ARG A 121 -5.26 1.30 9.29
C ARG A 121 -4.82 1.80 7.92
N THR A 122 -3.70 2.51 7.95
CA THR A 122 -3.03 3.03 6.78
C THR A 122 -1.69 2.29 6.61
N TYR A 123 -1.40 1.85 5.40
CA TYR A 123 -0.21 1.08 5.03
C TYR A 123 0.53 1.83 3.94
N ARG A 124 1.82 2.09 4.18
CA ARG A 124 2.68 2.69 3.18
C ARG A 124 3.27 1.60 2.31
N MET A 125 2.88 1.59 1.04
CA MET A 125 3.40 0.73 -0.01
C MET A 125 4.54 1.45 -0.73
N VAL A 126 5.64 0.72 -0.94
CA VAL A 126 6.79 1.22 -1.70
C VAL A 126 6.96 0.35 -2.93
N ARG A 127 7.06 0.96 -4.09
CA ARG A 127 7.37 0.29 -5.34
C ARG A 127 8.88 0.12 -5.43
N GLU A 128 9.31 -1.11 -5.67
CA GLU A 128 10.71 -1.43 -5.93
C GLU A 128 10.75 -2.23 -7.23
N GLY A 129 11.19 -1.58 -8.32
CA GLY A 129 10.99 -2.09 -9.67
C GLY A 129 9.50 -2.09 -10.03
N ASP A 130 8.95 -3.23 -10.42
CA ASP A 130 7.52 -3.37 -10.76
C ASP A 130 6.66 -3.91 -9.60
N VAL A 131 7.26 -4.08 -8.41
CA VAL A 131 6.60 -4.73 -7.27
C VAL A 131 6.30 -3.74 -6.16
N TRP A 132 5.03 -3.61 -5.81
CA TRP A 132 4.59 -2.88 -4.62
C TRP A 132 4.78 -3.75 -3.37
N ARG A 133 5.45 -3.18 -2.37
CA ARG A 133 5.90 -3.88 -1.16
C ARG A 133 5.45 -3.19 0.11
N ILE A 134 5.11 -4.00 1.12
CA ILE A 134 4.74 -3.53 2.46
C ILE A 134 5.93 -3.64 3.43
N SER A 135 5.91 -2.86 4.52
CA SER A 135 6.87 -3.04 5.60
C SER A 135 6.61 -4.34 6.39
N GLN A 136 7.66 -5.06 6.80
CA GLN A 136 7.52 -6.22 7.70
C GLN A 136 6.86 -5.83 9.02
N SER A 137 7.12 -4.61 9.51
CA SER A 137 6.55 -4.10 10.76
C SER A 137 5.03 -3.98 10.72
N ASP A 138 4.46 -3.58 9.59
CA ASP A 138 3.01 -3.47 9.45
C ASP A 138 2.35 -4.84 9.48
N LEU A 139 2.93 -5.83 8.79
CA LEU A 139 2.47 -7.23 8.84
C LEU A 139 2.52 -7.78 10.27
N PHE A 140 3.64 -7.66 10.96
CA PHE A 140 3.75 -8.13 12.35
C PHE A 140 2.78 -7.41 13.29
N SER A 141 2.59 -6.10 13.10
CA SER A 141 1.64 -5.30 13.88
C SER A 141 0.19 -5.72 13.66
N LEU A 142 -0.17 -6.10 12.43
CA LEU A 142 -1.49 -6.65 12.13
C LEU A 142 -1.70 -8.03 12.75
N ALA A 143 -0.71 -8.89 12.58
CA ALA A 143 -0.68 -10.27 13.06
C ALA A 143 -0.79 -10.40 14.58
N GLY A 144 -0.64 -9.29 15.31
CA GLY A 144 -0.57 -9.30 16.77
C GLY A 144 0.75 -9.87 17.28
N ALA A 145 1.76 -10.00 16.41
CA ALA A 145 3.12 -10.35 16.79
C ALA A 145 3.68 -9.17 17.60
N LYS A 146 3.52 -9.25 18.93
CA LYS A 146 3.86 -8.17 19.86
C LYS A 146 5.29 -7.71 19.65
N ALA A 147 5.48 -6.48 19.18
CA ALA A 147 6.72 -5.77 19.45
C ALA A 147 6.86 -5.63 20.96
N LYS A 148 8.02 -5.98 21.55
CA LYS A 148 8.29 -5.71 22.97
C LYS A 148 8.02 -4.22 23.23
N LYS A 149 7.01 -3.91 24.04
CA LYS A 149 6.72 -2.54 24.48
C LYS A 149 7.97 -2.02 25.18
N LYS A 150 8.68 -1.04 24.58
CA LYS A 150 9.69 -0.28 25.32
C LYS A 150 8.92 0.55 26.35
N VAL A 151 8.84 0.05 27.58
CA VAL A 151 8.38 0.84 28.73
C VAL A 151 9.42 1.93 28.94
N TYR A 152 9.12 3.15 28.51
CA TYR A 152 9.95 4.30 28.83
C TYR A 152 9.80 4.56 30.32
N LYS A 153 10.77 4.12 31.14
CA LYS A 153 10.85 4.52 32.54
C LYS A 153 11.12 6.02 32.55
N LYS A 154 10.09 6.81 32.83
CA LYS A 154 10.24 8.23 33.15
C LYS A 154 10.95 8.30 34.50
N HIS A 155 12.26 8.57 34.48
CA HIS A 155 12.97 8.97 35.68
C HIS A 155 12.38 10.31 36.15
N ARG A 156 11.76 10.30 37.33
CA ARG A 156 11.39 11.49 38.08
C ARG A 156 12.26 11.52 39.32
#